data_AF-A0AAD8K317-F1
#
_entry.id   AF-A0AAD8K317-F1
#
_cell.length_a   1.000
_cell.length_b   1.000
_cell.length_c   1.000
_cell.angle_alpha   90.00
_cell.angle_beta   90.00
_cell.angle_gamma   90.00
#
_symmetry.space_group_name_H-M   'P 1'
#
loop_
_entity.id
_entity.type
_entity.pdbx_description
1 polymer ?
#
loop_
_entity_poly.entity_id
_entity_poly.type
_entity_poly.pdbx_seq_one_letter_code
_entity_poly.pdbx_strand_id
1 'polypeptide(L)'
;MHDRFIVHPQSADDDLGNHTLAFGQHTYWDFCLHITLKTRFYAHFYWNSKTAFFDVYNYDLGETYCTDGHVYVKEQTCHWMVTEDGFYVTRQPDRFPEGARKLHDWSNLIPDTITVHPQSADDDLGNRQLVFGNHTDWSFCLQTFLKTRFYAHFYWNSKTAFFDVFNYGLSESYCVNGKEFIKEQRCYWMVIEDGFYLTRHPGEFPNGATKLHDWS
;
A
#
# COMPACT_ATOMS: atom_id res chain seq x y z
N MET A 1 21.51 -16.59 1.84
CA MET A 1 20.81 -15.29 1.85
C MET A 1 20.25 -15.15 3.25
N HIS A 2 20.59 -14.10 4.00
CA HIS A 2 20.04 -13.93 5.35
C HIS A 2 18.64 -13.36 5.23
N ASP A 3 17.63 -14.08 5.73
CA ASP A 3 16.26 -13.57 5.85
C ASP A 3 16.29 -12.27 6.64
N ARG A 4 15.97 -11.17 5.97
CA ARG A 4 16.00 -9.83 6.55
C ARG A 4 14.56 -9.34 6.65
N PHE A 5 14.07 -9.23 7.88
CA PHE A 5 12.82 -8.54 8.17
C PHE A 5 13.14 -7.08 8.50
N ILE A 6 12.41 -6.15 7.90
CA ILE A 6 12.51 -4.71 8.18
C ILE A 6 11.12 -4.19 8.51
N VAL A 7 11.03 -3.38 9.56
CA VAL A 7 9.84 -2.58 9.87
C VAL A 7 10.21 -1.11 9.91
N HIS A 8 9.37 -0.26 9.30
CA HIS A 8 9.51 1.19 9.30
C HIS A 8 8.24 1.82 9.88
N PRO A 9 8.18 2.04 11.19
CA PRO A 9 7.05 2.70 11.83
C PRO A 9 7.14 4.22 11.73
N GLN A 10 6.01 4.87 11.50
CA GLN A 10 5.91 6.32 11.39
C GLN A 10 4.49 6.82 11.71
N SER A 11 4.36 8.09 12.08
CA SER A 11 3.10 8.82 12.22
C SER A 11 3.01 9.94 11.17
N ALA A 12 2.15 10.93 11.39
CA ALA A 12 2.09 12.12 10.55
C ALA A 12 3.23 13.12 10.85
N ASP A 13 3.76 13.08 12.08
CA ASP A 13 4.68 14.04 12.66
C ASP A 13 6.03 13.42 13.09
N ASP A 14 6.08 12.10 13.30
CA ASP A 14 7.27 11.38 13.74
C ASP A 14 7.62 10.23 12.78
N ASP A 15 8.82 10.26 12.22
CA ASP A 15 9.42 9.14 11.48
C ASP A 15 10.45 8.43 12.38
N LEU A 16 10.18 7.16 12.71
CA LEU A 16 11.04 6.38 13.61
C LEU A 16 12.13 5.60 12.85
N GLY A 17 12.11 5.64 11.52
CA GLY A 17 13.10 5.02 10.65
C GLY A 17 12.99 3.49 10.53
N ASN A 18 14.01 2.89 9.93
CA ASN A 18 14.04 1.45 9.64
C ASN A 18 14.64 0.64 10.79
N HIS A 19 13.90 -0.36 11.27
CA HIS A 19 14.39 -1.39 12.19
C HIS A 19 14.58 -2.69 11.43
N THR A 20 15.80 -3.22 11.41
CA THR A 20 16.10 -4.54 10.82
C THR A 20 16.17 -5.59 11.92
N LEU A 21 15.48 -6.71 11.72
CA LEU A 21 15.46 -7.84 12.65
C LEU A 21 15.81 -9.15 11.95
N ALA A 22 16.50 -10.02 12.68
CA ALA A 22 16.64 -11.43 12.36
C ALA A 22 15.49 -12.24 12.99
N PHE A 23 15.33 -13.49 12.55
CA PHE A 23 14.33 -14.41 13.12
C PHE A 23 14.47 -14.51 14.66
N GLY A 24 13.33 -14.38 15.36
CA GLY A 24 13.26 -14.44 16.82
C GLY A 24 13.70 -13.17 17.55
N GLN A 25 14.15 -12.13 16.84
CA GLN A 25 14.44 -10.83 17.46
C GLN A 25 13.16 -10.00 17.64
N HIS A 26 13.23 -9.06 18.58
CA HIS A 26 12.19 -8.09 18.84
C HIS A 26 12.75 -6.68 18.72
N THR A 27 11.89 -5.74 18.37
CA THR A 27 12.15 -4.29 18.44
C THR A 27 10.97 -3.63 19.13
N TYR A 28 11.20 -2.46 19.70
CA TYR A 28 10.18 -1.67 20.37
C TYR A 28 10.41 -0.20 20.02
N TRP A 29 9.33 0.56 20.04
CA TRP A 29 9.34 2.00 19.98
C TRP A 29 8.25 2.52 20.90
N ASP A 30 8.50 3.69 21.47
CA ASP A 30 7.62 4.32 22.45
C ASP A 30 7.18 5.69 21.93
N PHE A 31 5.96 6.08 22.26
CA PHE A 31 5.41 7.38 21.89
C PHE A 31 4.40 7.84 22.94
N CYS A 32 4.16 9.15 22.99
CA CYS A 32 3.14 9.73 23.85
C CYS A 32 1.82 9.88 23.09
N LEU A 33 0.71 9.55 23.73
CA LEU A 33 -0.61 9.83 23.17
C LEU A 33 -0.89 11.33 23.15
N HIS A 34 -1.35 11.82 22.01
CA HIS A 34 -1.86 13.17 21.89
C HIS A 34 -3.16 13.28 22.70
N ILE A 35 -3.35 14.40 23.41
CA ILE A 35 -4.49 14.60 24.33
C ILE A 35 -5.87 14.49 23.66
N THR A 36 -5.92 14.63 22.34
CA THR A 36 -7.14 14.50 21.53
C THR A 36 -7.41 13.08 21.04
N LEU A 37 -6.59 12.09 21.43
CA LEU A 37 -6.71 10.68 21.07
C LEU A 37 -6.62 10.41 19.55
N LYS A 38 -5.96 11.31 18.82
CA LYS A 38 -5.75 11.22 17.37
C LYS A 38 -4.41 10.59 16.98
N THR A 39 -3.64 10.08 17.93
CA THR A 39 -2.35 9.44 17.65
C THR A 39 -2.57 8.21 16.79
N ARG A 40 -1.82 8.15 15.68
CA ARG A 40 -1.84 7.05 14.73
C ARG A 40 -0.42 6.77 14.30
N PHE A 41 0.00 5.52 14.44
CA PHE A 41 1.21 5.00 13.83
C PHE A 41 0.84 3.94 12.82
N TYR A 42 1.52 3.98 11.69
CA TYR A 42 1.43 3.02 10.62
C TYR A 42 2.83 2.56 10.28
N ALA A 43 2.98 1.35 9.77
CA ALA A 43 4.28 0.80 9.47
C ALA A 43 4.32 0.13 8.11
N HIS A 44 5.48 0.24 7.48
CA HIS A 44 5.86 -0.59 6.36
C HIS A 44 6.63 -1.80 6.85
N PHE A 45 6.32 -2.96 6.28
CA PHE A 45 6.98 -4.20 6.59
C PHE A 45 7.60 -4.77 5.33
N TYR A 46 8.81 -5.30 5.45
CA TYR A 46 9.54 -5.93 4.36
C TYR A 46 10.11 -7.25 4.85
N TRP A 47 9.80 -8.34 4.17
CA TRP A 47 10.42 -9.64 4.41
C TRP A 47 10.63 -10.38 3.11
N ASN A 48 11.87 -10.44 2.64
CA ASN A 48 12.19 -10.99 1.32
C ASN A 48 11.38 -10.29 0.21
N SER A 49 10.51 -11.02 -0.49
CA SER A 49 9.58 -10.51 -1.51
C SER A 49 8.15 -10.35 -0.96
N LYS A 50 7.98 -10.16 0.35
CA LYS A 50 6.70 -9.88 0.99
C LYS A 50 6.77 -8.48 1.58
N THR A 51 5.66 -7.77 1.50
CA THR A 51 5.52 -6.47 2.14
C THR A 51 4.23 -6.38 2.94
N ALA A 52 4.07 -5.37 3.76
CA ALA A 52 2.75 -5.01 4.29
C ALA A 52 2.74 -3.54 4.68
N PHE A 53 1.56 -2.95 4.66
CA PHE A 53 1.35 -1.58 5.11
C PHE A 53 0.00 -1.47 5.81
N PHE A 54 0.03 -1.10 7.07
CA PHE A 54 -1.17 -0.93 7.88
C PHE A 54 -0.87 -0.12 9.15
N ASP A 55 -1.94 0.25 9.85
CA ASP A 55 -1.86 0.90 11.16
C ASP A 55 -1.35 -0.08 12.22
N VAL A 56 -0.17 0.18 12.77
CA VAL A 56 0.37 -0.56 13.92
C VAL A 56 -0.16 -0.03 15.25
N TYR A 57 -0.68 1.20 15.24
CA TYR A 57 -1.44 1.79 16.35
C TYR A 57 -2.45 2.82 15.85
N ASN A 58 -3.66 2.74 16.39
CA ASN A 58 -4.62 3.83 16.48
C ASN A 58 -5.45 3.64 17.76
N TYR A 59 -6.30 4.60 18.10
CA TYR A 59 -7.07 4.56 19.34
C TYR A 59 -7.88 3.25 19.50
N ASP A 60 -8.64 2.86 18.46
CA ASP A 60 -9.51 1.68 18.50
C ASP A 60 -8.69 0.38 18.63
N LEU A 61 -7.56 0.28 17.93
CA LEU A 61 -6.62 -0.84 18.02
C LEU A 61 -6.00 -0.92 19.43
N GLY A 62 -5.59 0.23 19.95
CA GLY A 62 -5.07 0.41 21.30
C GLY A 62 -6.01 -0.14 22.37
N GLU A 63 -7.24 0.36 22.38
CA GLU A 63 -8.29 -0.06 23.30
C GLU A 63 -8.61 -1.56 23.17
N THR A 64 -8.64 -2.07 21.94
CA THR A 64 -9.08 -3.44 21.68
C THR A 64 -8.00 -4.48 21.96
N TYR A 65 -6.74 -4.23 21.62
CA TYR A 65 -5.73 -5.31 21.54
C TYR A 65 -4.48 -5.13 22.39
N CYS A 66 -4.25 -3.95 22.94
CA CYS A 66 -3.06 -3.68 23.74
C CYS A 66 -3.29 -4.00 25.22
N THR A 67 -2.25 -3.92 26.07
CA THR A 67 -2.33 -4.27 27.50
C THR A 67 -3.40 -3.48 28.26
N ASP A 68 -3.99 -4.10 29.30
CA ASP A 68 -5.16 -3.68 30.10
C ASP A 68 -5.82 -2.32 29.76
N GLY A 69 -6.39 -2.26 28.56
CA GLY A 69 -7.71 -1.72 28.17
C GLY A 69 -8.13 -0.30 28.56
N HIS A 70 -7.35 0.44 29.34
CA HIS A 70 -7.70 1.80 29.76
C HIS A 70 -6.69 2.80 29.21
N VAL A 71 -7.16 3.75 28.40
CA VAL A 71 -6.37 4.89 27.88
C VAL A 71 -5.71 5.74 28.98
N TYR A 72 -6.15 5.57 30.23
CA TYR A 72 -5.62 6.26 31.40
C TYR A 72 -4.54 5.48 32.17
N VAL A 73 -4.15 4.26 31.77
CA VAL A 73 -2.91 3.66 32.30
C VAL A 73 -1.70 4.36 31.69
N LYS A 74 -0.69 4.53 32.54
CA LYS A 74 0.51 5.30 32.24
C LYS A 74 1.35 4.70 31.10
N GLU A 75 1.22 3.39 30.87
CA GLU A 75 1.96 2.64 29.85
C GLU A 75 1.00 1.61 29.21
N GLN A 76 0.80 1.71 27.90
CA GLN A 76 0.12 0.69 27.10
C GLN A 76 1.12 0.08 26.13
N THR A 77 1.04 -1.23 25.93
CA THR A 77 1.93 -1.95 25.02
C THR A 77 1.10 -2.77 24.05
N CYS A 78 1.38 -2.59 22.76
CA CYS A 78 0.78 -3.37 21.69
C CYS A 78 1.82 -4.37 21.20
N HIS A 79 1.56 -5.67 21.37
CA HIS A 79 2.47 -6.71 20.91
C HIS A 79 2.07 -7.21 19.53
N TRP A 80 2.94 -6.96 18.55
CA TRP A 80 2.82 -7.49 17.20
C TRP A 80 3.75 -8.68 17.01
N MET A 81 3.19 -9.81 16.57
CA MET A 81 3.91 -11.01 16.18
C MET A 81 3.84 -11.14 14.67
N VAL A 82 5.02 -11.18 14.03
CA VAL A 82 5.17 -11.26 12.58
C VAL A 82 5.57 -12.67 12.21
N THR A 83 4.82 -13.29 11.31
CA THR A 83 4.96 -14.71 10.93
C THR A 83 4.89 -14.85 9.43
N GLU A 84 5.24 -16.03 8.89
CA GLU A 84 5.25 -16.25 7.44
C GLU A 84 3.88 -16.04 6.78
N ASP A 85 2.80 -16.29 7.50
CA ASP A 85 1.45 -16.17 6.97
C ASP A 85 0.78 -14.83 7.30
N GLY A 86 1.31 -14.03 8.24
CA GLY A 86 0.85 -12.65 8.44
C GLY A 86 1.21 -12.04 9.79
N PHE A 87 0.37 -11.10 10.22
CA PHE A 87 0.59 -10.22 11.35
C PHE A 87 -0.47 -10.42 12.41
N TYR A 88 -0.03 -10.72 13.62
CA TYR A 88 -0.87 -11.04 14.76
C TYR A 88 -0.68 -10.00 15.85
N VAL A 89 -1.77 -9.64 16.51
CA VAL A 89 -1.72 -8.84 17.73
C VAL A 89 -2.11 -9.71 18.93
N THR A 90 -1.46 -9.51 20.07
CA THR A 90 -1.76 -10.25 21.30
C THR A 90 -1.54 -9.40 22.54
N ARG A 91 -2.30 -9.70 23.61
CA ARG A 91 -2.05 -9.18 24.96
C ARG A 91 -1.10 -10.06 25.78
N GLN A 92 -0.83 -11.27 25.29
CA GLN A 92 -0.07 -12.30 26.01
C GLN A 92 1.01 -12.88 25.08
N PRO A 93 2.10 -12.13 24.80
CA PRO A 93 3.14 -12.58 23.87
C PRO A 93 3.76 -13.93 24.29
N ASP A 94 3.88 -14.19 25.60
CA ASP A 94 4.45 -15.43 26.15
C ASP A 94 3.61 -16.68 25.85
N ARG A 95 2.36 -16.52 25.42
CA ARG A 95 1.44 -17.63 25.10
C ARG A 95 1.19 -17.82 23.62
N PHE A 96 1.90 -17.09 22.75
CA PHE A 96 1.71 -17.19 21.31
C PHE A 96 1.82 -18.66 20.83
N PRO A 97 0.88 -19.15 19.98
CA PRO A 97 -0.18 -18.41 19.28
C PRO A 97 -1.51 -18.28 20.06
N GLU A 98 -1.62 -18.80 21.28
CA GLU A 98 -2.85 -18.76 22.07
C GLU A 98 -3.25 -17.30 22.39
N GLY A 99 -4.49 -16.94 22.09
CA GLY A 99 -5.02 -15.59 22.32
C GLY A 99 -4.52 -14.52 21.35
N ALA A 100 -3.66 -14.87 20.39
CA ALA A 100 -3.25 -13.95 19.33
C ALA A 100 -4.32 -13.88 18.23
N ARG A 101 -4.59 -12.67 17.72
CA ARG A 101 -5.52 -12.45 16.62
C ARG A 101 -4.75 -12.02 15.39
N LYS A 102 -4.91 -12.75 14.29
CA LYS A 102 -4.43 -12.32 12.97
C LYS A 102 -5.24 -11.12 12.50
N LEU A 103 -4.58 -10.01 12.22
CA LEU A 103 -5.23 -8.80 11.72
C LEU A 103 -4.90 -8.50 10.27
N HIS A 104 -3.70 -8.83 9.83
CA HIS A 104 -3.24 -8.55 8.47
C HIS A 104 -2.50 -9.74 7.87
N ASP A 105 -2.61 -9.86 6.56
CA ASP A 105 -1.77 -10.74 5.75
C ASP A 105 -0.64 -9.92 5.11
N TRP A 106 0.37 -10.62 4.60
CA TRP A 106 1.35 -9.99 3.72
C TRP A 106 0.68 -9.51 2.43
N SER A 107 1.04 -8.32 1.99
CA SER A 107 0.74 -7.78 0.67
C SER A 107 1.98 -7.82 -0.22
N ASN A 108 1.79 -7.93 -1.53
CA ASN A 108 2.90 -7.82 -2.49
C ASN A 108 3.03 -6.36 -2.95
N LEU A 109 2.95 -5.37 -2.05
CA LEU A 109 3.09 -3.95 -2.42
C LEU A 109 4.55 -3.59 -2.73
N ILE A 110 4.76 -2.56 -3.55
CA ILE A 110 6.11 -2.10 -3.95
C ILE A 110 6.49 -0.89 -3.10
N PRO A 111 7.51 -0.98 -2.23
CA PRO A 111 7.94 0.14 -1.40
C PRO A 111 8.89 1.11 -2.11
N ASP A 112 9.55 0.64 -3.16
CA ASP A 112 10.44 1.46 -3.95
C ASP A 112 9.64 2.41 -4.84
N THR A 113 10.25 3.54 -5.18
CA THR A 113 9.69 4.43 -6.19
C THR A 113 9.71 3.77 -7.56
N ILE A 114 8.57 3.75 -8.22
CA ILE A 114 8.43 3.30 -9.61
C ILE A 114 8.45 4.54 -10.50
N THR A 115 9.33 4.57 -11.48
CA THR A 115 9.27 5.60 -12.52
C THR A 115 8.26 5.16 -13.58
N VAL A 116 7.27 6.00 -13.84
CA VAL A 116 6.28 5.82 -14.91
C VAL A 116 6.45 6.94 -15.94
N HIS A 117 6.52 6.57 -17.21
CA HIS A 117 6.59 7.52 -18.33
C HIS A 117 5.37 7.35 -19.23
N PRO A 118 4.24 8.03 -18.91
CA PRO A 118 3.05 7.99 -19.73
C PRO A 118 3.18 8.94 -20.93
N GLN A 119 2.72 8.47 -22.10
CA GLN A 119 2.75 9.23 -23.35
C GLN A 119 1.65 8.76 -24.31
N SER A 120 1.23 9.63 -25.22
CA SER A 120 0.36 9.32 -26.35
C SER A 120 1.15 9.42 -27.67
N ALA A 121 0.46 9.53 -28.81
CA ALA A 121 1.10 9.80 -30.09
C ALA A 121 1.54 11.27 -30.23
N ASP A 122 0.90 12.17 -29.49
CA ASP A 122 1.00 13.62 -29.64
C ASP A 122 1.39 14.36 -28.36
N ASP A 123 1.22 13.74 -27.19
CA ASP A 123 1.56 14.30 -25.89
C ASP A 123 2.52 13.37 -25.13
N ASP A 124 3.72 13.88 -24.83
CA ASP A 124 4.64 13.25 -23.89
C ASP A 124 4.49 13.91 -22.51
N LEU A 125 4.07 13.14 -21.50
CA LEU A 125 3.84 13.64 -20.15
C LEU A 125 5.09 13.53 -19.26
N GLY A 126 6.20 13.02 -19.81
CA GLY A 126 7.50 12.86 -19.16
C GLY A 126 7.52 11.79 -18.06
N ASN A 127 8.67 11.68 -17.40
CA ASN A 127 8.84 10.79 -16.25
C ASN A 127 8.11 11.32 -15.02
N ARG A 128 7.36 10.44 -14.35
CA ARG A 128 6.70 10.68 -13.07
C ARG A 128 7.12 9.61 -12.07
N GLN A 129 7.06 9.95 -10.80
CA GLN A 129 7.45 9.06 -9.71
C GLN A 129 6.22 8.58 -8.96
N LEU A 130 5.89 7.30 -9.10
CA LEU A 130 4.88 6.63 -8.30
C LEU A 130 5.56 6.15 -7.01
N VAL A 131 5.37 6.94 -5.96
CA VAL A 131 5.87 6.66 -4.61
C VAL A 131 4.86 5.81 -3.86
N PHE A 132 5.35 4.83 -3.10
CA PHE A 132 4.50 3.96 -2.30
C PHE A 132 3.53 4.75 -1.39
N GLY A 133 2.30 4.26 -1.27
CA GLY A 133 1.24 4.89 -0.47
C GLY A 133 0.72 6.22 -1.03
N ASN A 134 1.23 6.68 -2.18
CA ASN A 134 0.78 7.87 -2.88
C ASN A 134 0.17 7.52 -4.24
N HIS A 135 -0.52 8.48 -4.86
CA HIS A 135 -0.99 8.41 -6.23
C HIS A 135 -0.24 9.43 -7.10
N THR A 136 -0.13 9.09 -8.38
CA THR A 136 0.35 10.01 -9.41
C THR A 136 -0.75 10.13 -10.45
N ASP A 137 -1.39 11.30 -10.48
CA ASP A 137 -2.46 11.58 -11.43
C ASP A 137 -1.95 12.34 -12.65
N TRP A 138 -2.62 12.13 -13.77
CA TRP A 138 -2.59 13.01 -14.91
C TRP A 138 -3.97 13.04 -15.56
N SER A 139 -4.26 14.15 -16.24
CA SER A 139 -5.54 14.37 -16.90
C SER A 139 -5.30 14.81 -18.33
N PHE A 140 -6.22 14.43 -19.21
CA PHE A 140 -6.20 14.80 -20.62
C PHE A 140 -7.65 14.95 -21.12
N CYS A 141 -7.82 15.67 -22.23
CA CYS A 141 -9.10 15.77 -22.91
C CYS A 141 -9.24 14.65 -23.94
N LEU A 142 -10.40 14.00 -24.00
CA LEU A 142 -10.68 13.03 -25.05
C LEU A 142 -10.75 13.74 -26.41
N GLN A 143 -10.01 13.23 -27.38
CA GLN A 143 -10.09 13.69 -28.75
C GLN A 143 -11.38 13.21 -29.41
N THR A 144 -11.78 13.94 -30.45
CA THR A 144 -12.92 13.56 -31.28
C THR A 144 -12.70 12.16 -31.88
N PHE A 145 -13.76 11.37 -32.00
CA PHE A 145 -13.76 10.01 -32.54
C PHE A 145 -13.09 8.90 -31.71
N LEU A 146 -12.91 9.08 -30.39
CA LEU A 146 -12.48 8.00 -29.46
C LEU A 146 -11.09 7.42 -29.75
N LYS A 147 -10.20 8.20 -30.36
CA LYS A 147 -8.85 7.76 -30.75
C LYS A 147 -7.79 7.97 -29.67
N THR A 148 -8.13 8.61 -28.55
CA THR A 148 -7.18 8.87 -27.47
C THR A 148 -6.66 7.57 -26.89
N ARG A 149 -5.34 7.43 -26.89
CA ARG A 149 -4.61 6.30 -26.34
C ARG A 149 -3.38 6.83 -25.61
N PHE A 150 -3.19 6.40 -24.37
CA PHE A 150 -1.94 6.57 -23.64
C PHE A 150 -1.35 5.20 -23.33
N TYR A 151 -0.04 5.13 -23.46
CA TYR A 151 0.77 3.97 -23.10
C TYR A 151 1.88 4.46 -22.17
N ALA A 152 2.41 3.56 -21.34
CA ALA A 152 3.44 3.94 -20.39
C ALA A 152 4.54 2.90 -20.31
N HIS A 153 5.77 3.39 -20.10
CA HIS A 153 6.86 2.58 -19.60
C HIS A 153 6.91 2.67 -18.08
N PHE A 154 7.03 1.53 -17.42
CA PHE A 154 7.26 1.43 -15.99
C PHE A 154 8.66 0.86 -15.76
N TYR A 155 9.38 1.47 -14.82
CA TYR A 155 10.71 1.06 -14.42
C TYR A 155 10.71 0.87 -12.90
N TRP A 156 11.05 -0.34 -12.47
CA TRP A 156 11.21 -0.68 -11.07
C TRP A 156 12.45 -1.56 -10.88
N ASN A 157 13.52 -0.97 -10.36
CA ASN A 157 14.83 -1.62 -10.25
C ASN A 157 15.30 -2.20 -11.60
N SER A 158 15.34 -3.54 -11.72
CA SER A 158 15.70 -4.25 -12.96
C SER A 158 14.48 -4.74 -13.76
N LYS A 159 13.26 -4.59 -13.22
CA LYS A 159 12.00 -4.95 -13.88
C LYS A 159 11.50 -3.80 -14.73
N THR A 160 10.83 -4.14 -15.83
CA THR A 160 10.19 -3.15 -16.70
C THR A 160 8.79 -3.61 -17.10
N ALA A 161 7.92 -2.68 -17.48
CA ALA A 161 6.67 -3.01 -18.16
C ALA A 161 6.33 -1.95 -19.18
N PHE A 162 5.64 -2.36 -20.25
CA PHE A 162 5.18 -1.46 -21.29
C PHE A 162 3.81 -1.89 -21.82
N PHE A 163 2.81 -1.05 -21.65
CA PHE A 163 1.44 -1.34 -22.07
C PHE A 163 0.58 -0.07 -22.15
N ASP A 164 -0.64 -0.23 -22.64
CA ASP A 164 -1.66 0.83 -22.69
C ASP A 164 -2.20 1.10 -21.29
N VAL A 165 -1.94 2.29 -20.76
CA VAL A 165 -2.54 2.76 -19.50
C VAL A 165 -3.91 3.39 -19.72
N PHE A 166 -4.23 3.78 -20.96
CA PHE A 166 -5.55 4.22 -21.36
C PHE A 166 -5.82 3.94 -22.84
N ASN A 167 -7.00 3.37 -23.11
CA ASN A 167 -7.66 3.42 -24.41
C ASN A 167 -9.18 3.28 -24.18
N TYR A 168 -9.99 3.46 -25.23
CA TYR A 168 -11.45 3.42 -25.10
C TYR A 168 -11.98 2.09 -24.52
N GLY A 169 -11.42 0.95 -24.94
CA GLY A 169 -11.84 -0.36 -24.43
C GLY A 169 -11.52 -0.56 -22.95
N LEU A 170 -10.34 -0.12 -22.50
CA LEU A 170 -9.96 -0.11 -21.09
C LEU A 170 -10.88 0.81 -20.28
N SER A 171 -11.14 2.03 -20.80
CA SER A 171 -12.02 2.99 -20.15
C SER A 171 -13.41 2.41 -19.93
N GLU A 172 -14.01 1.90 -21.02
CA GLU A 172 -15.35 1.33 -21.00
C GLU A 172 -15.46 0.18 -19.97
N SER A 173 -14.43 -0.66 -19.87
CA SER A 173 -14.47 -1.90 -19.10
C SER A 173 -14.13 -1.73 -17.62
N TYR A 174 -13.22 -0.82 -17.28
CA TYR A 174 -12.60 -0.79 -15.95
C TYR A 174 -12.57 0.59 -15.30
N CYS A 175 -12.88 1.67 -16.03
CA CYS A 175 -12.82 3.02 -15.47
C CYS A 175 -14.19 3.48 -14.98
N VAL A 176 -14.18 4.36 -13.97
CA VAL A 176 -15.37 5.05 -13.47
C VAL A 176 -15.88 5.97 -14.57
N ASN A 177 -17.18 5.93 -14.84
CA ASN A 177 -17.85 6.67 -15.92
C ASN A 177 -17.29 6.40 -17.34
N GLY A 178 -16.56 5.30 -17.58
CA GLY A 178 -15.90 5.07 -18.87
C GLY A 178 -16.83 5.00 -20.10
N LYS A 179 -18.12 4.72 -19.87
CA LYS A 179 -19.19 4.74 -20.89
C LYS A 179 -19.84 6.12 -21.09
N GLU A 180 -19.58 7.06 -20.21
CA GLU A 180 -20.27 8.34 -20.14
C GLU A 180 -19.39 9.48 -20.65
N PHE A 181 -19.61 9.90 -21.90
CA PHE A 181 -18.79 10.92 -22.56
C PHE A 181 -18.92 12.35 -22.02
N ILE A 182 -19.99 12.60 -21.26
CA ILE A 182 -20.28 13.91 -20.68
C ILE A 182 -19.79 14.04 -19.23
N LYS A 183 -19.29 12.95 -18.64
CA LYS A 183 -18.77 12.93 -17.27
C LYS A 183 -17.27 12.72 -17.28
N GLU A 184 -16.62 13.22 -16.24
CA GLU A 184 -15.22 12.93 -16.00
C GLU A 184 -15.03 11.42 -15.79
N GLN A 185 -14.12 10.84 -16.57
CA GLN A 185 -13.74 9.44 -16.51
C GLN A 185 -12.50 9.29 -15.65
N ARG A 186 -12.47 8.29 -14.77
CA ARG A 186 -11.30 8.03 -13.91
C ARG A 186 -10.89 6.57 -13.97
N CYS A 187 -9.61 6.36 -14.30
CA CYS A 187 -8.99 5.04 -14.39
C CYS A 187 -8.00 4.88 -13.23
N TYR A 188 -8.21 3.89 -12.38
CA TYR A 188 -7.37 3.67 -11.21
C TYR A 188 -6.46 2.45 -11.43
N TRP A 189 -5.20 2.72 -11.73
CA TRP A 189 -4.17 1.71 -11.79
C TRP A 189 -3.55 1.50 -10.40
N MET A 190 -3.53 0.26 -9.95
CA MET A 190 -2.81 -0.18 -8.77
C MET A 190 -1.59 -0.98 -9.25
N VAL A 191 -0.40 -0.53 -8.85
CA VAL A 191 0.86 -1.14 -9.23
C VAL A 191 1.45 -1.81 -8.00
N ILE A 192 1.60 -3.13 -8.07
CA ILE A 192 2.12 -3.94 -6.97
C ILE A 192 3.18 -4.92 -7.52
N GLU A 193 3.89 -5.63 -6.66
CA GLU A 193 5.09 -6.39 -7.00
C GLU A 193 4.83 -7.48 -8.04
N ASP A 194 3.64 -8.06 -8.01
CA ASP A 194 3.26 -9.13 -8.93
C ASP A 194 2.65 -8.60 -10.24
N GLY A 195 2.29 -7.32 -10.34
CA GLY A 195 1.81 -6.75 -11.60
C GLY A 195 0.92 -5.52 -11.46
N PHE A 196 0.11 -5.30 -12.48
CA PHE A 196 -0.66 -4.08 -12.71
C PHE A 196 -2.14 -4.39 -12.77
N TYR A 197 -2.91 -3.69 -11.95
CA TYR A 197 -4.32 -3.93 -11.75
C TYR A 197 -5.12 -2.67 -12.07
N LEU A 198 -6.30 -2.85 -12.65
CA LEU A 198 -7.22 -1.76 -12.97
C LEU A 198 -8.56 -1.99 -12.24
N THR A 199 -9.12 -0.94 -11.64
CA THR A 199 -10.35 -1.03 -10.84
C THR A 199 -11.27 0.19 -11.00
N ARG A 200 -12.57 -0.03 -10.84
CA ARG A 200 -13.58 1.04 -10.68
C ARG A 200 -13.75 1.49 -9.23
N HIS A 201 -13.29 0.68 -8.28
CA HIS A 201 -13.53 0.87 -6.85
C HIS A 201 -12.18 0.83 -6.12
N PRO A 202 -11.37 1.90 -6.20
CA PRO A 202 -10.03 1.91 -5.59
C PRO A 202 -10.06 1.70 -4.07
N GLY A 203 -11.15 2.05 -3.39
CA GLY A 203 -11.33 1.82 -1.95
C GLY A 203 -11.63 0.38 -1.55
N GLU A 204 -11.86 -0.52 -2.51
CA GLU A 204 -12.17 -1.94 -2.25
C GLU A 204 -11.00 -2.88 -2.58
N PHE A 205 -9.84 -2.34 -3.00
CA PHE A 205 -8.67 -3.13 -3.36
C PHE A 205 -8.26 -4.12 -2.24
N PRO A 206 -7.92 -5.39 -2.59
CA PRO A 206 -7.82 -5.95 -3.94
C PRO A 206 -9.14 -6.42 -4.55
N ASN A 207 -10.24 -6.40 -3.80
CA ASN A 207 -11.53 -6.86 -4.29
C ASN A 207 -12.04 -5.95 -5.42
N GLY A 208 -12.48 -6.55 -6.53
CA GLY A 208 -12.95 -5.83 -7.71
C GLY A 208 -11.86 -5.24 -8.62
N ALA A 209 -10.57 -5.41 -8.27
CA ALA A 209 -9.47 -5.07 -9.16
C ALA A 209 -9.15 -6.22 -10.12
N THR A 210 -8.89 -5.90 -11.39
CA THR A 210 -8.53 -6.89 -12.43
C THR A 210 -7.06 -6.76 -12.75
N LYS A 211 -6.29 -7.84 -12.60
CA LYS A 211 -4.90 -7.90 -13.07
C LYS A 211 -4.87 -7.94 -14.58
N LEU A 212 -4.16 -7.01 -15.21
CA LEU A 212 -4.08 -6.91 -16.67
C LEU A 212 -2.67 -7.16 -17.22
N HIS A 213 -1.64 -6.84 -16.43
CA HIS A 213 -0.25 -6.97 -16.86
C HIS A 213 0.64 -7.46 -15.73
N ASP A 214 1.77 -8.06 -16.11
CA ASP A 214 2.86 -8.46 -15.23
C ASP A 214 4.10 -7.62 -15.54
N TRP A 215 5.04 -7.62 -14.60
CA TRP A 215 6.40 -7.14 -14.86
C TRP A 215 7.15 -8.09 -15.81
N SER A 216 7.99 -7.54 -16.68
CA SER A 216 9.01 -8.26 -17.45
C SER A 216 10.33 -8.35 -16.68
#